data_AF-Q6V8V4-F1
#
_entry.id   AF-Q6V8V4-F1
#
_cell.length_a   1.000
_cell.length_b   1.000
_cell.length_c   1.000
_cell.angle_alpha   90.00
_cell.angle_beta   90.00
_cell.angle_gamma   90.00
#
_symmetry.space_group_name_H-M   'P 1'
#
loop_
_entity.id
_entity.type
_entity.pdbx_description
1 polymer ?
#
loop_
_entity_poly.entity_id
_entity_poly.type
_entity_poly.pdbx_seq_one_letter_code
_entity_poly.pdbx_strand_id
1 'polypeptide(L)' 'IHAKGFVHCDLKLQNVLVFGNGAAKIADFGLAKKAGESENKVEVRGTPLYMAPES' A
#
# COMPACT_ATOMS: atom_id res chain seq x y z
N ILE A 1 3.06 2.98 9.08
CA ILE A 1 3.07 3.61 7.74
C ILE A 1 2.36 4.96 7.82
N HIS A 2 1.06 5.01 8.15
CA HIS A 2 0.29 6.26 8.24
C HIS A 2 0.87 7.27 9.25
N ALA A 3 1.34 6.84 10.42
CA ALA A 3 1.99 7.72 11.39
C ALA A 3 3.25 8.44 10.87
N LYS A 4 3.84 7.95 9.76
CA LYS A 4 4.98 8.59 9.07
C LYS A 4 4.54 9.44 7.87
N GLY A 5 3.23 9.60 7.64
CA GLY A 5 2.68 10.37 6.53
C GLY A 5 2.75 9.68 5.17
N PHE A 6 2.70 8.36 5.11
CA PHE A 6 2.68 7.60 3.84
C PHE A 6 1.44 6.71 3.74
N VAL A 7 1.07 6.35 2.52
CA VAL A 7 0.04 5.36 2.17
C VAL A 7 0.70 4.29 1.29
N HIS A 8 0.42 3.01 1.53
CA HIS A 8 1.06 1.90 0.80
C HIS A 8 0.51 1.69 -0.63
N CYS A 9 -0.80 1.93 -0.83
CA CYS A 9 -1.50 1.82 -2.11
C CYS A 9 -1.55 0.43 -2.79
N ASP A 10 -1.00 -0.63 -2.21
CA ASP A 10 -1.07 -1.99 -2.77
C ASP A 10 -0.99 -3.07 -1.67
N LEU A 11 -1.82 -2.93 -0.64
CA LEU A 11 -1.86 -3.89 0.44
C LEU A 11 -2.67 -5.13 0.01
N LYS A 12 -1.99 -6.27 -0.11
CA LYS A 12 -2.54 -7.57 -0.50
C LYS A 12 -1.74 -8.71 0.12
N LEU A 13 -2.29 -9.93 0.12
CA LEU A 13 -1.62 -11.08 0.72
C LEU A 13 -0.23 -11.37 0.14
N GLN A 14 -0.03 -11.11 -1.17
CA GLN A 14 1.29 -11.27 -1.82
C GLN A 14 2.35 -10.31 -1.26
N ASN A 15 1.94 -9.20 -0.65
CA ASN A 15 2.81 -8.17 -0.07
C ASN A 15 2.93 -8.31 1.46
N VAL A 16 2.49 -9.44 2.03
CA VAL A 16 2.69 -9.79 3.45
C VAL A 16 3.62 -10.99 3.54
N LEU A 17 4.82 -10.76 4.06
CA LEU A 17 5.83 -11.80 4.25
C LEU A 17 5.71 -12.41 5.63
N VAL A 18 5.67 -13.74 5.69
CA VAL A 18 5.63 -14.52 6.94
C VAL A 18 7.01 -15.15 7.17
N PHE A 19 7.58 -14.92 8.35
CA PHE A 19 8.88 -15.44 8.75
C PHE A 19 8.73 -16.73 9.57
N GLY A 20 9.80 -17.52 9.66
CA GLY A 20 9.79 -18.81 10.37
C GLY A 20 9.48 -18.73 11.88
N ASN A 21 9.56 -17.54 12.47
CA ASN A 21 9.16 -17.28 13.86
C ASN A 21 7.69 -16.84 14.00
N GLY A 22 6.89 -16.91 12.92
CA GLY A 22 5.49 -16.50 12.89
C GLY A 22 5.27 -14.99 12.78
N ALA A 23 6.33 -14.17 12.69
CA ALA A 23 6.18 -12.74 12.47
C ALA A 23 5.71 -12.46 11.03
N ALA A 24 4.79 -11.52 10.87
CA ALA A 24 4.37 -10.99 9.57
C ALA A 24 4.93 -9.57 9.35
N LYS A 25 5.38 -9.27 8.14
CA LYS A 25 5.82 -7.91 7.74
C LYS A 25 5.25 -7.52 6.39
N ILE A 26 4.91 -6.25 6.26
CA ILE A 26 4.46 -5.66 5.00
C ILE A 26 5.70 -5.39 4.11
N ALA A 27 5.61 -5.74 2.83
CA ALA A 27 6.63 -5.58 1.82
C ALA A 27 6.08 -4.90 0.56
N ASP A 28 6.97 -4.59 -0.38
CA ASP A 28 6.67 -3.93 -1.66
C ASP A 28 6.02 -2.54 -1.55
N PHE A 29 6.86 -1.54 -1.31
CA PHE A 29 6.47 -0.14 -1.26
C PHE A 29 6.56 0.57 -2.63
N GLY A 30 6.60 -0.18 -3.73
CA GLY A 30 6.79 0.39 -5.07
C GLY A 30 5.68 1.37 -5.50
N LEU A 31 4.49 1.23 -4.92
CA LEU A 31 3.34 2.11 -5.15
C LEU A 31 3.06 3.06 -3.98
N ALA A 32 3.90 3.06 -2.94
CA ALA A 32 3.69 3.89 -1.77
C ALA A 32 3.87 5.37 -2.08
N LYS A 33 3.02 6.22 -1.50
CA LYS A 33 3.05 7.68 -1.70
C LYS A 33 2.95 8.45 -0.40
N LYS A 34 3.37 9.70 -0.39
CA LYS A 34 3.18 10.59 0.76
C LYS A 34 1.70 10.99 0.87
N ALA A 35 1.16 10.95 2.07
CA ALA A 35 -0.21 11.35 2.33
C ALA A 35 -0.37 12.85 2.03
N GLY A 36 -1.40 13.20 1.26
CA GLY A 36 -1.68 14.58 0.86
C GLY A 36 -0.84 15.09 -0.33
N GLU A 37 0.02 14.26 -0.92
CA GLU A 37 0.67 14.59 -2.19
C GLU A 37 -0.37 14.48 -3.31
N SER A 38 -0.85 15.64 -3.77
CA SER A 38 -1.81 15.74 -4.87
C SER A 38 -1.09 15.52 -6.19
N GLU A 39 -1.21 14.31 -6.74
CA GLU A 39 -0.89 14.11 -8.14
C GLU A 39 -1.96 14.82 -8.97
N ASN A 40 -1.54 15.65 -9.93
CA ASN A 40 -2.42 16.37 -10.86
C ASN A 40 -3.26 15.42 -11.76
N LYS A 41 -3.19 14.11 -11.55
CA LYS A 41 -3.97 13.06 -12.18
C LYS A 41 -4.36 12.05 -11.11
N VAL A 42 -5.63 11.64 -11.10
CA VAL A 42 -6.07 10.46 -10.35
C VAL A 42 -5.46 9.26 -11.06
N GLU A 43 -4.26 8.85 -10.63
CA GLU A 43 -3.63 7.66 -11.16
C GLU A 43 -4.17 6.46 -10.38
N VAL A 44 -4.92 5.60 -11.06
CA VAL A 44 -5.42 4.36 -10.48
C VAL A 44 -4.22 3.46 -10.18
N ARG A 45 -3.91 3.28 -8.90
CA ARG A 45 -2.75 2.53 -8.41
C ARG A 45 -3.19 1.41 -7.48
N GLY A 46 -2.52 0.26 -7.59
CA GLY A 46 -2.76 -0.92 -6.78
C GLY A 46 -3.45 -2.04 -7.53
N THR A 47 -3.76 -3.10 -6.81
CA THR A 47 -4.44 -4.29 -7.37
C THR A 47 -5.97 -4.09 -7.32
N PRO A 48 -6.70 -4.13 -8.47
CA PRO A 48 -8.13 -3.75 -8.53
C PRO A 48 -9.05 -4.42 -7.51
N LEU A 49 -8.81 -5.70 -7.20
CA LEU A 49 -9.61 -6.46 -6.23
C LEU A 49 -9.50 -5.94 -4.79
N TYR A 50 -8.44 -5.20 -4.48
CA TYR A 50 -8.10 -4.72 -3.13
C TYR A 50 -8.23 -3.20 -3.00
N MET A 51 -8.73 -2.52 -4.03
CA MET A 51 -8.95 -1.08 -4.01
C MET A 51 -10.14 -0.72 -3.12
N ALA A 52 -10.04 0.43 -2.48
CA ALA A 52 -11.14 0.99 -1.69
C ALA A 52 -12.23 1.53 -2.65
N PRO A 53 -13.52 1.46 -2.27
CA PRO A 53 -14.63 1.84 -3.15
C PRO A 53 -14.64 3.32 -3.59
N GLU A 54 -13.92 4.18 -2.86
CA GLU A 54 -13.77 5.61 -3.15
C GLU A 54 -12.61 5.96 -4.10
N SER A 55 -11.89 4.96 -4.63
CA SER A 55 -10.69 5.16 -5.47
C SER A 55 -10.97 5.83 -6.82
#